data_AF-A0A813HLA7-F1
#
_entry.id   AF-A0A813HLA7-F1
#
_cell.length_a   1.000
_cell.length_b   1.000
_cell.length_c   1.000
_cell.angle_alpha   90.00
_cell.angle_beta   90.00
_cell.angle_gamma   90.00
#
_symmetry.space_group_name_H-M   'P 1'
#
loop_
_entity.id
_entity.type
_entity.pdbx_description
1 polymer ?
#
loop_
_entity_poly.entity_id
_entity_poly.type
_entity_poly.pdbx_seq_one_letter_code
_entity_poly.pdbx_strand_id
1 'polypeptide(L)'
;APKAKAAVAQKAAKASPQLRWLASQLGELEAQRDSGPPWLIDPHWWHIAQLQELQKHLESGTLTDLPQELREGVEFYASQFAGGQSASEEEFYDDREMYQEVLKSLRAEAAPEGPYQRAKKSLKQGDKHTSAWTRGEEAILRKLSTPAKIQGFLDSLHYDGSDHYWSVRATLRSGSAHCMGGAILASYCLHQNGYGPPRVVGFDAKNDDTHAVAVYQVNGYWGAIGKSNFTLIRARDPVYRSLRELMMSYFDFYFNTKREKSMMGYTRPFNLERTGQDWKFAEGPIEDVLKDFDDVKKTPWIPVRPPGMRESSLLPASKAILQAGLLGSNPKGLFKPR
;
A
#
# COMPACT_ATOMS: atom_id res chain seq x y z
N ALA A 1 -29.03 -23.78 34.81
CA ALA A 1 -28.33 -22.95 35.79
C ALA A 1 -28.39 -21.46 35.40
N PRO A 2 -29.34 -20.68 35.95
CA PRO A 2 -29.47 -19.24 35.68
C PRO A 2 -28.25 -18.42 36.15
N LYS A 3 -27.44 -18.97 37.07
CA LYS A 3 -26.19 -18.37 37.56
C LYS A 3 -25.06 -18.31 36.51
N ALA A 4 -25.03 -19.22 35.54
CA ALA A 4 -24.01 -19.21 34.48
C ALA A 4 -24.28 -18.12 33.43
N LYS A 5 -25.55 -17.93 33.03
CA LYS A 5 -25.96 -16.83 32.15
C LYS A 5 -25.80 -15.46 32.81
N ALA A 6 -26.05 -15.36 34.12
CA ALA A 6 -25.84 -14.12 34.89
C ALA A 6 -24.36 -13.75 35.06
N ALA A 7 -23.46 -14.75 35.22
CA ALA A 7 -22.02 -14.53 35.31
C ALA A 7 -21.40 -14.10 33.97
N VAL A 8 -21.86 -14.65 32.85
CA VAL A 8 -21.44 -14.23 31.50
C VAL A 8 -21.95 -12.80 31.19
N ALA A 9 -23.20 -12.47 31.57
CA ALA A 9 -23.75 -11.13 31.41
C ALA A 9 -23.07 -10.07 32.31
N GLN A 10 -22.66 -10.43 33.54
CA GLN A 10 -21.90 -9.54 34.42
C GLN A 10 -20.45 -9.33 33.97
N LYS A 11 -19.81 -10.32 33.33
CA LYS A 11 -18.46 -10.19 32.77
C LYS A 11 -18.46 -9.31 31.51
N ALA A 12 -19.51 -9.40 30.69
CA ALA A 12 -19.73 -8.54 29.52
C ALA A 12 -20.02 -7.06 29.90
N ALA A 13 -20.70 -6.81 31.03
CA ALA A 13 -21.01 -5.46 31.50
C ALA A 13 -19.80 -4.67 32.04
N LYS A 14 -18.69 -5.35 32.37
CA LYS A 14 -17.40 -4.74 32.77
C LYS A 14 -16.34 -4.74 31.67
N ALA A 15 -16.65 -5.29 30.50
CA ALA A 15 -15.71 -5.36 29.39
C ALA A 15 -15.56 -3.99 28.72
N SER A 16 -14.32 -3.64 28.36
CA SER A 16 -14.03 -2.42 27.60
C SER A 16 -14.87 -2.36 26.31
N PRO A 17 -15.19 -1.16 25.78
CA PRO A 17 -15.88 -1.03 24.49
C PRO A 17 -15.26 -1.90 23.38
N GLN A 18 -13.94 -2.03 23.37
CA GLN A 18 -13.16 -2.83 22.43
C GLN A 18 -13.43 -4.34 22.57
N LEU A 19 -13.47 -4.85 23.80
CA LEU A 19 -13.78 -6.26 24.05
C LEU A 19 -15.22 -6.61 23.67
N ARG A 20 -16.17 -5.67 23.88
CA ARG A 20 -17.56 -5.84 23.42
C ARG A 20 -17.66 -5.85 21.90
N TRP A 21 -16.93 -4.97 21.23
CA TRP A 21 -16.85 -4.93 19.77
C TRP A 21 -16.25 -6.23 19.22
N LEU A 22 -15.11 -6.71 19.74
CA LEU A 22 -14.49 -7.98 19.32
C LEU A 22 -15.42 -9.17 19.49
N ALA A 23 -16.12 -9.26 20.63
CA ALA A 23 -17.08 -10.33 20.87
C ALA A 23 -18.23 -10.33 19.85
N SER A 24 -18.69 -9.15 19.42
CA SER A 24 -19.69 -9.02 18.36
C SER A 24 -19.16 -9.53 17.02
N GLN A 25 -17.95 -9.11 16.63
CA GLN A 25 -17.35 -9.51 15.35
C GLN A 25 -17.03 -11.00 15.32
N LEU A 26 -16.50 -11.57 16.40
CA LEU A 26 -16.25 -13.01 16.52
C LEU A 26 -17.53 -13.83 16.36
N GLY A 27 -18.62 -13.44 17.04
CA GLY A 27 -19.89 -14.14 16.93
C GLY A 27 -20.49 -14.07 15.51
N GLU A 28 -20.33 -12.93 14.83
CA GLU A 28 -20.77 -12.77 13.44
C GLU A 28 -19.97 -13.67 12.49
N LEU A 29 -18.64 -13.69 12.60
CA LEU A 29 -17.81 -14.56 11.77
C LEU A 29 -18.02 -16.05 12.07
N GLU A 30 -18.20 -16.45 13.33
CA GLU A 30 -18.52 -17.85 13.65
C GLU A 30 -19.85 -18.27 13.02
N ALA A 31 -20.89 -17.43 13.09
CA ALA A 31 -22.17 -17.71 12.46
C ALA A 31 -22.09 -17.78 10.92
N GLN A 32 -21.38 -16.85 10.29
CA GLN A 32 -21.16 -16.84 8.84
C GLN A 32 -20.36 -18.06 8.38
N ARG A 33 -19.32 -18.48 9.13
CA ARG A 33 -18.53 -19.67 8.83
C ARG A 33 -19.37 -20.95 8.88
N ASP A 34 -20.23 -21.07 9.90
CA ASP A 34 -20.99 -22.30 10.14
C ASP A 34 -22.23 -22.44 9.23
N SER A 35 -22.74 -21.33 8.69
CA SER A 35 -23.93 -21.30 7.81
C SER A 35 -23.64 -20.92 6.35
N GLY A 36 -22.43 -20.44 6.05
CA GLY A 36 -22.00 -20.00 4.73
C GLY A 36 -21.53 -21.12 3.80
N PRO A 37 -21.11 -20.77 2.58
CA PRO A 37 -20.60 -21.74 1.60
C PRO A 37 -19.23 -22.31 2.04
N PRO A 38 -18.86 -23.54 1.60
CA PRO A 38 -17.65 -24.23 2.08
C PRO A 38 -16.33 -23.46 1.91
N TRP A 39 -16.20 -22.66 0.85
CA TRP A 39 -14.99 -21.87 0.59
C TRP A 39 -14.79 -20.73 1.61
N LEU A 40 -15.85 -20.31 2.32
CA LEU A 40 -15.79 -19.25 3.33
C LEU A 40 -15.16 -19.73 4.65
N ILE A 41 -15.04 -21.05 4.83
CA ILE A 41 -14.55 -21.65 6.07
C ILE A 41 -13.11 -21.23 6.36
N ASP A 42 -12.22 -21.34 5.37
CA ASP A 42 -10.79 -21.08 5.53
C ASP A 42 -10.47 -19.60 5.84
N PRO A 43 -11.03 -18.62 5.09
CA PRO A 43 -10.90 -17.21 5.43
C PRO A 43 -11.43 -16.90 6.84
N HIS A 44 -12.67 -17.29 7.15
CA HIS A 44 -13.26 -16.98 8.46
C HIS A 44 -12.50 -17.62 9.60
N TRP A 45 -12.02 -18.86 9.44
CA TRP A 45 -11.19 -19.50 10.45
C TRP A 45 -9.90 -18.71 10.73
N TRP A 46 -9.26 -18.20 9.67
CA TRP A 46 -8.05 -17.38 9.80
C TRP A 46 -8.33 -16.05 10.52
N HIS A 47 -9.39 -15.33 10.13
CA HIS A 47 -9.78 -14.05 10.72
C HIS A 47 -10.21 -14.20 12.19
N ILE A 48 -11.00 -15.22 12.50
CA ILE A 48 -11.39 -15.57 13.88
C ILE A 48 -10.14 -15.77 14.75
N ALA A 49 -9.14 -16.50 14.25
CA ALA A 49 -7.90 -16.72 15.00
C ALA A 49 -7.16 -15.41 15.30
N GLN A 50 -7.11 -14.46 14.36
CA GLN A 50 -6.47 -13.16 14.58
C GLN A 50 -7.23 -12.32 15.63
N LEU A 51 -8.56 -12.29 15.55
CA LEU A 51 -9.40 -11.55 16.50
C LEU A 51 -9.33 -12.15 17.91
N GLN A 52 -9.23 -13.48 18.04
CA GLN A 52 -9.01 -14.16 19.31
C GLN A 52 -7.64 -13.83 19.92
N GLU A 53 -6.60 -13.65 19.10
CA GLU A 53 -5.29 -13.20 19.57
C GLU A 53 -5.37 -11.77 20.11
N LEU A 54 -5.98 -10.85 19.36
CA LEU A 54 -6.20 -9.47 19.81
C LEU A 54 -7.02 -9.40 21.10
N GLN A 55 -8.02 -10.27 21.24
CA GLN A 55 -8.81 -10.40 22.46
C GLN A 55 -7.93 -10.75 23.66
N LYS A 56 -7.00 -11.71 23.53
CA LYS A 56 -6.04 -12.07 24.59
C LYS A 56 -5.14 -10.89 24.97
N HIS A 57 -4.72 -10.08 23.99
CA HIS A 57 -3.90 -8.90 24.26
C HIS A 57 -4.66 -7.79 24.98
N LEU A 58 -5.93 -7.57 24.65
CA LEU A 58 -6.81 -6.65 25.38
C LEU A 58 -7.13 -7.14 26.80
N GLU A 59 -7.36 -8.44 26.97
CA GLU A 59 -7.62 -9.03 28.28
C GLU A 59 -6.40 -9.02 29.20
N SER A 60 -5.20 -9.17 28.62
CA SER A 60 -3.93 -9.07 29.36
C SER A 60 -3.45 -7.64 29.59
N GLY A 61 -4.06 -6.65 28.91
CA GLY A 61 -3.68 -5.24 28.98
C GLY A 61 -2.43 -4.86 28.19
N THR A 62 -1.88 -5.78 27.38
CA THR A 62 -0.75 -5.51 26.46
C THR A 62 -1.20 -4.71 25.23
N LEU A 63 -2.50 -4.74 24.92
CA LEU A 63 -3.16 -3.83 23.99
C LEU A 63 -4.24 -3.07 24.75
N THR A 64 -4.28 -1.74 24.61
CA THR A 64 -5.27 -0.90 25.30
C THR A 64 -6.39 -0.43 24.40
N ASP A 65 -6.17 -0.40 23.08
CA ASP A 65 -7.17 0.01 22.09
C ASP A 65 -6.94 -0.68 20.74
N LEU A 66 -7.96 -0.67 19.88
CA LEU A 66 -7.90 -1.20 18.51
C LEU A 66 -7.88 -0.04 17.50
N PRO A 67 -6.87 0.02 16.61
CA PRO A 67 -6.82 1.03 15.55
C PRO A 67 -8.11 1.08 14.75
N GLN A 68 -8.51 2.29 14.36
CA GLN A 68 -9.76 2.50 13.63
C GLN A 68 -9.74 1.75 12.29
N GLU A 69 -8.61 1.74 11.59
CA GLU A 69 -8.44 1.08 10.30
C GLU A 69 -8.63 -0.43 10.40
N LEU A 70 -8.17 -1.04 11.50
CA LEU A 70 -8.41 -2.46 11.77
C LEU A 70 -9.90 -2.71 12.00
N ARG A 71 -10.58 -1.86 12.78
CA ARG A 71 -12.01 -2.02 13.06
C ARG A 71 -12.84 -1.89 11.78
N GLU A 72 -12.57 -0.88 10.98
CA GLU A 72 -13.23 -0.68 9.68
C GLU A 72 -12.95 -1.83 8.71
N GLY A 73 -11.73 -2.36 8.69
CA GLY A 73 -11.37 -3.52 7.86
C GLY A 73 -12.13 -4.78 8.24
N VAL A 74 -12.26 -5.06 9.54
CA VAL A 74 -13.00 -6.24 10.05
C VAL A 74 -14.49 -6.08 9.79
N GLU A 75 -15.05 -4.89 10.03
CA GLU A 75 -16.46 -4.59 9.73
C GLU A 75 -16.75 -4.72 8.24
N PHE A 76 -15.86 -4.22 7.37
CA PHE A 76 -15.98 -4.40 5.93
C PHE A 76 -15.92 -5.88 5.55
N TYR A 77 -14.93 -6.62 6.06
CA TYR A 77 -14.79 -8.05 5.82
C TYR A 77 -16.07 -8.81 6.16
N ALA A 78 -16.62 -8.61 7.36
CA ALA A 78 -17.84 -9.24 7.83
C ALA A 78 -19.08 -8.81 7.01
N SER A 79 -19.14 -7.54 6.58
CA SER A 79 -20.28 -7.01 5.81
C SER A 79 -20.49 -7.68 4.46
N GLN A 80 -19.44 -8.25 3.85
CA GLN A 80 -19.53 -8.95 2.57
C GLN A 80 -20.45 -10.19 2.61
N PHE A 81 -20.79 -10.65 3.83
CA PHE A 81 -21.69 -11.79 4.09
C PHE A 81 -22.81 -11.47 5.10
N ALA A 82 -23.01 -10.20 5.44
CA ALA A 82 -24.04 -9.78 6.38
C ALA A 82 -25.37 -9.43 5.68
N GLY A 83 -26.49 -9.53 6.42
CA GLY A 83 -27.77 -8.94 6.01
C GLY A 83 -28.40 -9.50 4.71
N GLY A 84 -28.04 -10.71 4.28
CA GLY A 84 -28.52 -11.32 3.04
C GLY A 84 -27.72 -10.97 1.79
N GLN A 85 -26.61 -10.23 1.93
CA GLN A 85 -25.58 -10.13 0.90
C GLN A 85 -24.68 -11.37 0.94
N SER A 86 -24.25 -11.85 -0.23
CA SER A 86 -23.28 -12.93 -0.38
C SER A 86 -22.39 -12.59 -1.55
N ALA A 87 -21.15 -12.19 -1.28
CA ALA A 87 -20.13 -12.15 -2.33
C ALA A 87 -19.89 -13.57 -2.87
N SER A 88 -19.60 -13.70 -4.16
CA SER A 88 -19.04 -14.94 -4.70
C SER A 88 -17.58 -15.13 -4.25
N GLU A 89 -17.04 -16.34 -4.37
CA GLU A 89 -15.63 -16.62 -4.01
C GLU A 89 -14.64 -15.72 -4.77
N GLU A 90 -14.96 -15.40 -6.03
CA GLU A 90 -14.14 -14.55 -6.90
C GLU A 90 -14.18 -13.07 -6.52
N GLU A 91 -15.28 -12.63 -5.90
CA GLU A 91 -15.52 -11.23 -5.50
C GLU A 91 -15.18 -10.98 -4.02
N PHE A 92 -14.96 -12.05 -3.25
CA PHE A 92 -14.71 -11.96 -1.82
C PHE A 92 -13.32 -11.37 -1.53
N TYR A 93 -13.31 -10.22 -0.85
CA TYR A 93 -12.09 -9.54 -0.47
C TYR A 93 -11.60 -9.99 0.90
N ASP A 94 -10.61 -10.89 0.91
CA ASP A 94 -9.94 -11.45 2.09
C ASP A 94 -8.72 -10.58 2.47
N ASP A 95 -8.97 -9.45 3.15
CA ASP A 95 -7.92 -8.51 3.58
C ASP A 95 -7.21 -9.00 4.86
N ARG A 96 -6.29 -9.94 4.69
CA ARG A 96 -5.47 -10.44 5.81
C ARG A 96 -4.44 -9.43 6.30
N GLU A 97 -4.14 -8.39 5.51
CA GLU A 97 -3.09 -7.44 5.82
C GLU A 97 -3.51 -6.44 6.90
N MET A 98 -4.82 -6.24 7.13
CA MET A 98 -5.33 -5.32 8.14
C MET A 98 -4.83 -5.60 9.57
N TYR A 99 -4.51 -6.86 9.88
CA TYR A 99 -3.99 -7.25 11.20
C TYR A 99 -2.49 -7.06 11.35
N GLN A 100 -1.75 -6.90 10.24
CA GLN A 100 -0.29 -6.99 10.24
C GLN A 100 0.34 -5.96 11.17
N GLU A 101 -0.09 -4.70 11.14
CA GLU A 101 0.52 -3.66 11.98
C GLU A 101 0.34 -3.94 13.47
N VAL A 102 -0.88 -4.32 13.89
CA VAL A 102 -1.23 -4.56 15.30
C VAL A 102 -0.61 -5.85 15.82
N LEU A 103 -0.74 -6.94 15.07
CA LEU A 103 -0.21 -8.23 15.51
C LEU A 103 1.31 -8.30 15.37
N LYS A 104 1.93 -7.59 14.42
CA LYS A 104 3.39 -7.53 14.34
C LYS A 104 4.00 -6.85 15.56
N SER A 105 3.45 -5.74 16.05
CA SER A 105 3.95 -5.11 17.27
C SER A 105 3.78 -6.02 18.49
N LEU A 106 2.61 -6.65 18.62
CA LEU A 106 2.30 -7.53 19.75
C LEU A 106 3.10 -8.85 19.73
N ARG A 107 3.38 -9.40 18.54
CA ARG A 107 4.23 -10.58 18.36
C ARG A 107 5.72 -10.27 18.44
N ALA A 108 6.13 -9.04 18.12
CA ALA A 108 7.50 -8.57 18.28
C ALA A 108 7.89 -8.41 19.74
N GLU A 109 6.98 -7.96 20.62
CA GLU A 109 7.19 -7.92 22.08
C GLU A 109 7.36 -9.31 22.71
N ALA A 110 6.92 -10.38 22.02
CA ALA A 110 7.07 -11.77 22.46
C ALA A 110 8.33 -12.47 21.91
N ALA A 111 9.10 -11.82 21.03
CA ALA A 111 10.31 -12.37 20.44
C ALA A 111 11.56 -11.61 20.92
N PRO A 112 12.69 -12.27 21.22
CA PRO A 112 13.90 -11.57 21.59
C PRO A 112 14.38 -10.73 20.40
N GLU A 113 14.55 -9.42 20.63
CA GLU A 113 15.12 -8.51 19.64
C GLU A 113 16.53 -8.95 19.23
N GLY A 114 16.69 -9.23 17.95
CA GLY A 114 17.99 -9.34 17.30
C GLY A 114 18.00 -8.44 16.06
N PRO A 115 19.16 -7.87 15.67
CA PRO A 115 19.26 -7.07 14.46
C PRO A 115 18.81 -7.92 13.27
N TYR A 116 17.92 -7.37 12.44
CA TYR A 116 17.41 -7.98 11.22
C TYR A 116 18.57 -8.55 10.39
N GLN A 117 18.68 -9.88 10.35
CA GLN A 117 19.71 -10.58 9.59
C GLN A 117 19.23 -10.80 8.15
N ARG A 118 20.06 -10.31 7.21
CA ARG A 118 19.96 -10.49 5.76
C ARG A 118 19.55 -11.92 5.40
N ALA A 119 18.38 -12.09 4.78
CA ALA A 119 17.97 -13.36 4.20
C ALA A 119 18.97 -13.80 3.11
N LYS A 120 19.37 -15.08 3.12
CA LYS A 120 20.28 -15.63 2.11
C LYS A 120 19.60 -15.69 0.74
N LYS A 121 20.37 -15.29 -0.27
CA LYS A 121 20.02 -15.20 -1.69
C LYS A 121 19.56 -16.58 -2.21
N SER A 122 18.31 -16.68 -2.64
CA SER A 122 17.81 -17.83 -3.43
C SER A 122 17.69 -17.39 -4.88
N LEU A 123 18.58 -17.90 -5.74
CA LEU A 123 18.47 -17.79 -7.18
C LEU A 123 18.07 -19.18 -7.70
N LYS A 124 16.93 -19.29 -8.39
CA LYS A 124 16.63 -20.43 -9.25
C LYS A 124 16.27 -19.93 -10.64
N GLN A 125 16.97 -20.50 -11.62
CA GLN A 125 16.83 -20.26 -13.07
C GLN A 125 15.72 -21.13 -13.68
N GLY A 126 15.10 -20.63 -14.76
CA GLY A 126 14.22 -21.35 -15.67
C GLY A 126 13.82 -20.48 -16.87
N ASP A 127 13.75 -21.09 -18.06
CA ASP A 127 14.06 -20.56 -19.41
C ASP A 127 12.97 -19.78 -20.20
N LYS A 128 13.46 -18.97 -21.16
CA LYS A 128 12.89 -18.49 -22.46
C LYS A 128 11.63 -17.60 -22.53
N HIS A 129 11.47 -16.66 -21.61
CA HIS A 129 11.69 -15.22 -21.90
C HIS A 129 12.99 -14.89 -21.14
N THR A 130 13.77 -13.84 -21.42
CA THR A 130 14.97 -13.61 -20.58
C THR A 130 14.56 -13.09 -19.19
N SER A 131 14.04 -13.98 -18.35
CA SER A 131 13.75 -13.85 -16.92
C SER A 131 15.02 -13.70 -16.08
N ALA A 132 16.17 -13.59 -16.73
CA ALA A 132 17.47 -13.35 -16.16
C ALA A 132 17.99 -11.98 -16.55
N TRP A 133 18.55 -11.26 -15.59
CA TRP A 133 19.23 -9.99 -15.81
C TRP A 133 20.51 -10.17 -16.62
N THR A 134 20.81 -9.23 -17.51
CA THR A 134 22.12 -9.18 -18.14
C THR A 134 23.19 -8.74 -17.12
N ARG A 135 24.47 -9.03 -17.37
CA ARG A 135 25.58 -8.57 -16.51
C ARG A 135 25.58 -7.04 -16.32
N GLY A 136 25.15 -6.28 -17.33
CA GLY A 136 25.03 -4.83 -17.28
C GLY A 136 23.88 -4.38 -16.37
N GLU A 137 22.69 -4.97 -16.55
CA GLU A 137 21.52 -4.72 -15.71
C GLU A 137 21.82 -5.06 -14.23
N GLU A 138 22.44 -6.22 -13.97
CA GLU A 138 22.86 -6.61 -12.62
C GLU A 138 23.87 -5.63 -12.00
N ALA A 139 24.83 -5.14 -12.79
CA ALA A 139 25.84 -4.21 -12.30
C ALA A 139 25.21 -2.87 -11.88
N ILE A 140 24.17 -2.41 -12.56
CA ILE A 140 23.40 -1.22 -12.17
C ILE A 140 22.61 -1.54 -10.91
N LEU A 141 21.79 -2.60 -10.92
CA LEU A 141 20.92 -2.99 -9.80
C LEU A 141 21.70 -3.19 -8.49
N ARG A 142 22.90 -3.77 -8.53
CA ARG A 142 23.76 -3.94 -7.34
C ARG A 142 24.18 -2.62 -6.69
N LYS A 143 24.27 -1.53 -7.46
CA LYS A 143 24.61 -0.20 -6.91
C LYS A 143 23.43 0.44 -6.21
N LEU A 144 22.20 0.05 -6.55
CA LEU A 144 20.95 0.59 -5.99
C LEU A 144 20.60 -0.08 -4.65
N SER A 145 21.54 -0.01 -3.70
CA SER A 145 21.53 -0.84 -2.49
C SER A 145 20.82 -0.23 -1.27
N THR A 146 20.33 1.01 -1.38
CA THR A 146 19.74 1.78 -0.28
C THR A 146 18.72 2.77 -0.83
N PRO A 147 17.69 3.19 -0.08
CA PRO A 147 16.70 4.16 -0.53
C PRO A 147 17.30 5.42 -1.17
N ALA A 148 18.31 6.02 -0.54
CA ALA A 148 18.99 7.21 -1.07
C ALA A 148 19.65 6.97 -2.45
N LYS A 149 20.33 5.84 -2.63
CA LYS A 149 20.95 5.47 -3.92
C LYS A 149 19.89 5.18 -5.00
N ILE A 150 18.78 4.55 -4.62
CA ILE A 150 17.66 4.28 -5.54
C ILE A 150 17.05 5.61 -5.99
N GLN A 151 16.74 6.51 -5.05
CA GLN A 151 16.19 7.82 -5.39
C GLN A 151 17.16 8.64 -6.24
N GLY A 152 18.44 8.68 -5.87
CA GLY A 152 19.46 9.38 -6.66
C GLY A 152 19.60 8.84 -8.09
N PHE A 153 19.44 7.53 -8.29
CA PHE A 153 19.36 6.95 -9.62
C PHE A 153 18.11 7.42 -10.37
N LEU A 154 16.93 7.37 -9.76
CA LEU A 154 15.69 7.86 -10.39
C LEU A 154 15.77 9.35 -10.75
N ASP A 155 16.38 10.16 -9.88
CA ASP A 155 16.57 11.59 -10.13
C ASP A 155 17.48 11.85 -11.35
N SER A 156 18.41 10.93 -11.63
CA SER A 156 19.28 11.00 -12.81
C SER A 156 18.60 10.58 -14.12
N LEU A 157 17.44 9.90 -14.06
CA LEU A 157 16.71 9.49 -15.26
C LEU A 157 15.98 10.68 -15.89
N HIS A 158 15.91 10.68 -17.23
CA HIS A 158 15.05 11.62 -17.94
C HIS A 158 13.59 11.34 -17.60
N TYR A 159 12.77 12.40 -17.53
CA TYR A 159 11.34 12.22 -17.39
C TYR A 159 10.73 11.83 -18.74
N ASP A 160 10.19 10.62 -18.80
CA ASP A 160 9.42 10.13 -19.95
C ASP A 160 8.02 10.77 -19.92
N GLY A 161 7.64 11.43 -21.02
CA GLY A 161 6.33 12.05 -21.17
C GLY A 161 5.36 11.22 -22.00
N SER A 162 5.70 9.97 -22.30
CA SER A 162 4.77 9.02 -22.90
C SER A 162 3.80 8.45 -21.85
N ASP A 163 2.67 7.94 -22.33
CA ASP A 163 1.64 7.31 -21.49
C ASP A 163 1.96 5.84 -21.15
N HIS A 164 3.13 5.34 -21.58
CA HIS A 164 3.48 3.93 -21.46
C HIS A 164 4.07 3.58 -20.11
N TYR A 165 3.61 2.44 -19.58
CA TYR A 165 4.18 1.86 -18.37
C TYR A 165 5.36 0.98 -18.73
N TRP A 166 6.53 1.24 -18.14
CA TRP A 166 7.75 0.49 -18.42
C TRP A 166 8.12 -0.47 -17.29
N SER A 167 8.58 -1.67 -17.68
CA SER A 167 9.17 -2.63 -16.75
C SER A 167 10.48 -2.11 -16.13
N VAL A 168 10.97 -2.82 -15.11
CA VAL A 168 12.32 -2.59 -14.54
C VAL A 168 13.39 -2.62 -15.64
N ARG A 169 13.39 -3.64 -16.51
CA ARG A 169 14.35 -3.74 -17.62
C ARG A 169 14.24 -2.58 -18.60
N ALA A 170 13.03 -2.28 -19.06
CA ALA A 170 12.81 -1.23 -20.05
C ALA A 170 13.28 0.12 -19.51
N THR A 171 12.99 0.41 -18.23
CA THR A 171 13.46 1.60 -17.53
C THR A 171 14.99 1.69 -17.46
N LEU A 172 15.67 0.58 -17.12
CA LEU A 172 17.14 0.55 -17.06
C LEU A 172 17.78 0.79 -18.43
N ARG A 173 17.17 0.28 -19.51
CA ARG A 173 17.71 0.39 -20.87
C ARG A 173 17.45 1.74 -21.52
N SER A 174 16.27 2.31 -21.30
CA SER A 174 15.89 3.61 -21.87
C SER A 174 16.57 4.79 -21.16
N GLY A 175 17.02 4.59 -19.91
CA GLY A 175 17.55 5.68 -19.09
C GLY A 175 16.51 6.77 -18.80
N SER A 176 15.23 6.42 -18.91
CA SER A 176 14.09 7.32 -18.81
C SER A 176 12.95 6.64 -18.07
N ALA A 177 12.21 7.41 -17.27
CA ALA A 177 11.05 6.92 -16.54
C ALA A 177 10.03 8.04 -16.32
N HIS A 178 8.76 7.69 -16.48
CA HIS A 178 7.65 8.42 -15.87
C HIS A 178 7.43 7.91 -14.42
N CYS A 179 6.37 8.36 -13.76
CA CYS A 179 6.10 8.03 -12.36
C CYS A 179 6.01 6.53 -12.06
N MET A 180 5.18 5.80 -12.79
CA MET A 180 4.92 4.38 -12.53
C MET A 180 6.12 3.50 -12.87
N GLY A 181 6.79 3.68 -14.02
CA GLY A 181 8.06 2.97 -14.29
C GLY A 181 9.14 3.21 -13.22
N GLY A 182 9.22 4.45 -12.70
CA GLY A 182 10.09 4.79 -11.57
C GLY A 182 9.71 4.05 -10.28
N ALA A 183 8.42 3.98 -9.96
CA ALA A 183 7.90 3.24 -8.81
C ALA A 183 8.14 1.73 -8.92
N ILE A 184 8.00 1.15 -10.11
CA ILE A 184 8.25 -0.28 -10.37
C ILE A 184 9.74 -0.60 -10.18
N LEU A 185 10.65 0.19 -10.76
CA LEU A 185 12.08 0.02 -10.56
C LEU A 185 12.47 0.17 -9.08
N ALA A 186 11.95 1.19 -8.40
CA ALA A 186 12.26 1.42 -6.99
C ALA A 186 11.74 0.28 -6.10
N SER A 187 10.51 -0.18 -6.30
CA SER A 187 9.93 -1.27 -5.51
C SER A 187 10.69 -2.58 -5.72
N TYR A 188 11.14 -2.86 -6.95
CA TYR A 188 12.06 -3.97 -7.24
C TYR A 188 13.35 -3.86 -6.43
N CYS A 189 14.01 -2.71 -6.47
CA CYS A 189 15.27 -2.50 -5.76
C CYS A 189 15.09 -2.59 -4.24
N LEU A 190 14.03 -1.98 -3.70
CA LEU A 190 13.68 -2.07 -2.29
C LEU A 190 13.47 -3.53 -1.86
N HIS A 191 12.73 -4.29 -2.65
CA HIS A 191 12.50 -5.71 -2.40
C HIS A 191 13.81 -6.51 -2.38
N GLN A 192 14.66 -6.32 -3.39
CA GLN A 192 15.96 -7.01 -3.50
C GLN A 192 16.91 -6.68 -2.35
N ASN A 193 16.73 -5.53 -1.70
CA ASN A 193 17.54 -5.11 -0.55
C ASN A 193 16.86 -5.40 0.80
N GLY A 194 15.74 -6.15 0.82
CA GLY A 194 15.12 -6.64 2.06
C GLY A 194 14.16 -5.65 2.74
N TYR A 195 13.68 -4.62 2.03
CA TYR A 195 12.74 -3.64 2.58
C TYR A 195 11.27 -4.08 2.56
N GLY A 196 10.99 -5.32 2.15
CA GLY A 196 9.64 -5.91 2.09
C GLY A 196 9.22 -6.32 0.67
N PRO A 197 7.95 -6.68 0.45
CA PRO A 197 7.41 -6.97 -0.89
C PRO A 197 7.51 -5.74 -1.82
N PRO A 198 7.61 -5.93 -3.14
CA PRO A 198 7.66 -4.83 -4.10
C PRO A 198 6.28 -4.17 -4.22
N ARG A 199 6.08 -3.11 -3.42
CA ARG A 199 4.80 -2.42 -3.30
C ARG A 199 4.83 -1.04 -3.95
N VAL A 200 3.76 -0.73 -4.67
CA VAL A 200 3.49 0.59 -5.24
C VAL A 200 2.19 1.15 -4.69
N VAL A 201 2.10 2.47 -4.58
CA VAL A 201 0.88 3.19 -4.20
C VAL A 201 0.58 4.21 -5.28
N GLY A 202 -0.65 4.19 -5.78
CA GLY A 202 -1.15 5.17 -6.74
C GLY A 202 -1.73 6.40 -6.04
N PHE A 203 -1.78 7.51 -6.76
CA PHE A 203 -2.46 8.75 -6.42
C PHE A 203 -3.49 9.07 -7.48
N ASP A 204 -4.72 9.36 -7.06
CA ASP A 204 -5.76 9.90 -7.92
C ASP A 204 -5.71 11.43 -7.90
N ALA A 205 -5.98 12.04 -9.05
CA ALA A 205 -5.91 13.48 -9.21
C ALA A 205 -7.00 14.00 -10.16
N LYS A 206 -7.42 15.25 -9.93
CA LYS A 206 -8.40 15.93 -10.77
C LYS A 206 -7.81 17.17 -11.43
N ASN A 207 -8.08 17.31 -12.73
CA ASN A 207 -7.51 18.37 -13.57
C ASN A 207 -5.97 18.38 -13.51
N ASP A 208 -5.38 17.19 -13.40
CA ASP A 208 -3.95 16.93 -13.25
C ASP A 208 -3.64 15.45 -13.59
N ASP A 209 -2.35 15.09 -13.63
CA ASP A 209 -1.90 13.71 -13.83
C ASP A 209 -2.05 12.86 -12.56
N THR A 210 -2.37 11.57 -12.73
CA THR A 210 -2.20 10.56 -11.67
C THR A 210 -0.72 10.33 -11.39
N HIS A 211 -0.40 9.74 -10.24
CA HIS A 211 0.98 9.52 -9.83
C HIS A 211 1.14 8.16 -9.15
N ALA A 212 2.38 7.70 -9.00
CA ALA A 212 2.70 6.47 -8.28
C ALA A 212 4.07 6.58 -7.59
N VAL A 213 4.19 5.93 -6.43
CA VAL A 213 5.45 5.80 -5.68
C VAL A 213 5.65 4.38 -5.18
N ALA A 214 6.90 3.96 -5.04
CA ALA A 214 7.26 2.75 -4.33
C ALA A 214 7.24 3.03 -2.83
N VAL A 215 6.61 2.16 -2.05
CA VAL A 215 6.53 2.31 -0.59
C VAL A 215 7.32 1.21 0.13
N TYR A 216 7.91 1.55 1.27
CA TYR A 216 8.66 0.62 2.11
C TYR A 216 8.51 0.98 3.58
N GLN A 217 8.93 0.08 4.46
CA GLN A 217 8.91 0.32 5.90
C GLN A 217 10.29 0.09 6.53
N VAL A 218 10.62 0.91 7.53
CA VAL A 218 11.76 0.73 8.43
C VAL A 218 11.26 0.90 9.85
N ASN A 219 11.45 -0.09 10.72
CA ASN A 219 10.99 -0.08 12.12
C ASN A 219 9.49 0.26 12.29
N GLY A 220 8.65 -0.19 11.36
CA GLY A 220 7.20 0.08 11.36
C GLY A 220 6.80 1.42 10.73
N TYR A 221 7.75 2.29 10.37
CA TYR A 221 7.47 3.58 9.75
C TYR A 221 7.56 3.50 8.23
N TRP A 222 6.59 4.11 7.56
CA TRP A 222 6.46 4.18 6.11
C TRP A 222 7.37 5.23 5.51
N GLY A 223 8.06 4.87 4.43
CA GLY A 223 8.78 5.77 3.53
C GLY A 223 8.40 5.50 2.08
N ALA A 224 8.88 6.36 1.18
CA ALA A 224 8.59 6.24 -0.24
C ALA A 224 9.74 6.70 -1.14
N ILE A 225 9.77 6.16 -2.36
CA ILE A 225 10.70 6.50 -3.43
C ILE A 225 9.89 6.68 -4.71
N GLY A 226 10.22 7.70 -5.50
CA GLY A 226 9.47 7.95 -6.73
C GLY A 226 10.16 8.87 -7.73
N LYS A 227 9.65 8.83 -8.96
CA LYS A 227 10.01 9.75 -10.03
C LYS A 227 8.81 10.62 -10.34
N SER A 228 9.01 11.92 -10.53
CA SER A 228 7.92 12.82 -10.94
C SER A 228 8.46 13.99 -11.74
N ASN A 229 7.62 14.51 -12.62
CA ASN A 229 7.87 15.74 -13.34
C ASN A 229 7.84 16.95 -12.39
N PHE A 230 7.09 16.86 -11.29
CA PHE A 230 7.14 17.81 -10.18
C PHE A 230 8.10 17.31 -9.11
N THR A 231 9.13 18.09 -8.79
CA THR A 231 10.22 17.62 -7.92
C THR A 231 9.79 17.38 -6.46
N LEU A 232 8.68 17.98 -6.01
CA LEU A 232 8.25 17.98 -4.61
C LEU A 232 7.50 16.69 -4.19
N ILE A 233 7.09 15.87 -5.15
CA ILE A 233 6.30 14.64 -4.93
C ILE A 233 7.10 13.35 -5.24
N ARG A 234 8.38 13.36 -4.88
CA ARG A 234 9.31 12.21 -4.97
C ARG A 234 9.49 11.50 -3.62
N ALA A 235 10.73 11.24 -3.17
CA ALA A 235 11.00 10.47 -1.96
C ALA A 235 10.47 11.09 -0.66
N ARG A 236 10.29 10.21 0.33
CA ARG A 236 9.96 10.50 1.73
C ARG A 236 10.71 9.54 2.64
N ASP A 237 11.33 10.07 3.70
CA ASP A 237 11.99 9.25 4.72
C ASP A 237 10.99 8.38 5.49
N PRO A 238 11.42 7.23 6.03
CA PRO A 238 10.55 6.31 6.74
C PRO A 238 10.25 6.80 8.17
N VAL A 239 9.44 7.87 8.28
CA VAL A 239 9.08 8.52 9.56
C VAL A 239 7.57 8.58 9.81
N TYR A 240 6.76 8.06 8.88
CA TYR A 240 5.30 8.15 8.92
C TYR A 240 4.70 6.88 9.55
N ARG A 241 3.84 6.99 10.55
CA ARG A 241 3.31 5.83 11.29
C ARG A 241 2.26 5.07 10.49
N SER A 242 1.50 5.78 9.66
CA SER A 242 0.48 5.19 8.79
C SER A 242 0.73 5.53 7.34
N LEU A 243 0.14 4.72 6.45
CA LEU A 243 0.13 5.02 5.02
C LEU A 243 -0.56 6.37 4.76
N ARG A 244 -1.65 6.67 5.48
CA ARG A 244 -2.35 7.95 5.35
C ARG A 244 -1.44 9.12 5.68
N GLU A 245 -0.67 9.05 6.77
CA GLU A 245 0.30 10.10 7.11
C GLU A 245 1.34 10.30 6.00
N LEU A 246 1.86 9.20 5.43
CA LEU A 246 2.78 9.27 4.29
C LEU A 246 2.09 9.95 3.09
N MET A 247 0.87 9.56 2.73
CA MET A 247 0.14 10.13 1.59
C MET A 247 -0.20 11.60 1.80
N MET A 248 -0.57 12.00 3.02
CA MET A 248 -0.83 13.40 3.35
C MET A 248 0.42 14.29 3.20
N SER A 249 1.63 13.73 3.31
CA SER A 249 2.88 14.47 3.07
C SER A 249 3.06 14.90 1.60
N TYR A 250 2.26 14.36 0.67
CA TYR A 250 2.24 14.77 -0.73
C TYR A 250 1.16 15.81 -1.00
N PHE A 251 0.05 15.79 -0.26
CA PHE A 251 -1.17 16.54 -0.55
C PHE A 251 -0.93 18.03 -0.83
N ASP A 252 -0.19 18.73 0.04
CA ASP A 252 0.06 20.17 -0.11
C ASP A 252 0.98 20.52 -1.30
N PHE A 253 1.74 19.54 -1.79
CA PHE A 253 2.66 19.67 -2.91
C PHE A 253 2.13 19.05 -4.21
N TYR A 254 0.92 18.50 -4.17
CA TYR A 254 0.26 17.89 -5.31
C TYR A 254 -0.71 18.91 -5.94
N PHE A 255 -0.21 19.62 -6.94
CA PHE A 255 -0.93 20.68 -7.62
C PHE A 255 -0.53 20.80 -9.09
N ASN A 256 -1.48 21.26 -9.92
CA ASN A 256 -1.27 21.39 -11.36
C ASN A 256 -0.51 22.69 -11.72
N THR A 257 -0.24 22.88 -13.02
CA THR A 257 0.45 24.08 -13.53
C THR A 257 -0.33 25.40 -13.34
N LYS A 258 -1.64 25.33 -13.02
CA LYS A 258 -2.47 26.48 -12.61
C LYS A 258 -2.45 26.76 -11.10
N ARG A 259 -1.68 25.97 -10.33
CA ARG A 259 -1.52 26.03 -8.86
C ARG A 259 -2.72 25.48 -8.09
N GLU A 260 -3.61 24.75 -8.73
CA GLU A 260 -4.77 24.15 -8.09
C GLU A 260 -4.36 22.83 -7.44
N LYS A 261 -4.67 22.64 -6.16
CA LYS A 261 -4.44 21.36 -5.48
C LYS A 261 -5.37 20.30 -6.06
N SER A 262 -4.79 19.20 -6.51
CA SER A 262 -5.44 18.25 -7.41
C SER A 262 -5.60 16.84 -6.85
N MET A 263 -4.84 16.46 -5.80
CA MET A 263 -4.92 15.11 -5.22
C MET A 263 -6.29 14.81 -4.60
N MET A 264 -6.87 13.68 -5.03
CA MET A 264 -8.21 13.21 -4.68
C MET A 264 -8.18 12.06 -3.68
N GLY A 265 -7.23 11.14 -3.87
CA GLY A 265 -7.10 9.92 -3.08
C GLY A 265 -5.82 9.16 -3.38
N TYR A 266 -5.68 7.99 -2.75
CA TYR A 266 -4.56 7.07 -2.95
C TYR A 266 -5.03 5.62 -2.85
N THR A 267 -4.26 4.67 -3.40
CA THR A 267 -4.55 3.24 -3.29
C THR A 267 -3.98 2.63 -2.01
N ARG A 268 -4.47 1.46 -1.59
CA ARG A 268 -3.68 0.58 -0.72
C ARG A 268 -2.37 0.15 -1.43
N PRO A 269 -1.34 -0.30 -0.70
CA PRO A 269 -0.10 -0.78 -1.31
C PRO A 269 -0.38 -2.00 -2.20
N PHE A 270 -0.11 -1.87 -3.49
CA PHE A 270 -0.29 -2.93 -4.46
C PHE A 270 1.00 -3.74 -4.60
N ASN A 271 0.95 -5.05 -4.36
CA ASN A 271 2.10 -5.94 -4.46
C ASN A 271 2.27 -6.46 -5.90
N LEU A 272 3.37 -6.06 -6.55
CA LEU A 272 3.66 -6.41 -7.94
C LEU A 272 3.91 -7.90 -8.17
N GLU A 273 4.26 -8.69 -7.15
CA GLU A 273 4.41 -10.15 -7.30
C GLU A 273 3.10 -10.85 -7.72
N ARG A 274 1.94 -10.18 -7.56
CA ARG A 274 0.64 -10.67 -8.05
C ARG A 274 0.49 -10.63 -9.57
N THR A 275 1.38 -9.94 -10.27
CA THR A 275 1.26 -9.63 -11.71
C THR A 275 2.20 -10.46 -12.59
N GLY A 276 2.79 -11.53 -12.05
CA GLY A 276 3.76 -12.35 -12.76
C GLY A 276 5.17 -11.73 -12.77
N GLN A 277 5.92 -11.89 -13.87
CA GLN A 277 7.31 -11.43 -13.97
C GLN A 277 7.52 -10.34 -15.02
N ASP A 278 6.52 -10.02 -15.84
CA ASP A 278 6.67 -9.09 -16.96
C ASP A 278 6.94 -7.64 -16.50
N TRP A 279 6.43 -7.26 -15.33
CA TRP A 279 6.79 -5.99 -14.69
C TRP A 279 8.30 -5.86 -14.41
N LYS A 280 9.05 -6.97 -14.35
CA LYS A 280 10.52 -6.97 -14.24
C LYS A 280 11.18 -6.97 -15.61
N PHE A 281 10.73 -7.83 -16.52
CA PHE A 281 11.55 -8.26 -17.67
C PHE A 281 11.02 -7.89 -19.05
N ALA A 282 9.78 -7.42 -19.17
CA ALA A 282 9.21 -7.08 -20.46
C ALA A 282 10.04 -5.99 -21.16
N GLU A 283 10.21 -6.11 -22.47
CA GLU A 283 10.90 -5.09 -23.28
C GLU A 283 9.93 -4.02 -23.79
N GLY A 284 8.64 -4.36 -23.90
CA GLY A 284 7.58 -3.45 -24.30
C GLY A 284 6.80 -2.86 -23.12
N PRO A 285 5.75 -2.09 -23.43
CA PRO A 285 4.81 -1.56 -22.44
C PRO A 285 4.13 -2.67 -21.63
N ILE A 286 3.76 -2.37 -20.38
CA ILE A 286 3.23 -3.35 -19.40
C ILE A 286 1.87 -2.94 -18.80
N GLU A 287 1.05 -2.17 -19.50
CA GLU A 287 -0.27 -1.74 -19.04
C GLU A 287 -1.16 -2.95 -18.69
N ASP A 288 -1.17 -3.98 -19.54
CA ASP A 288 -1.93 -5.21 -19.30
C ASP A 288 -1.50 -5.96 -18.02
N VAL A 289 -0.23 -5.81 -17.62
CA VAL A 289 0.32 -6.38 -16.38
C VAL A 289 -0.24 -5.65 -15.16
N LEU A 290 -0.54 -4.36 -15.30
CA LEU A 290 -1.04 -3.48 -14.24
C LEU A 290 -2.56 -3.27 -14.27
N LYS A 291 -3.30 -4.01 -15.10
CA LYS A 291 -4.76 -3.91 -15.18
C LYS A 291 -5.48 -4.00 -13.83
N ASP A 292 -4.99 -4.82 -12.91
CA ASP A 292 -5.59 -4.99 -11.57
C ASP A 292 -5.26 -3.83 -10.63
N PHE A 293 -4.14 -3.15 -10.87
CA PHE A 293 -3.78 -1.92 -10.16
C PHE A 293 -4.68 -0.76 -10.62
N ASP A 294 -4.96 -0.66 -11.92
CA ASP A 294 -5.80 0.39 -12.50
C ASP A 294 -7.32 0.12 -12.31
N ASP A 295 -7.71 -1.12 -12.00
CA ASP A 295 -9.11 -1.47 -11.73
C ASP A 295 -9.54 -0.99 -10.34
N VAL A 296 -10.36 0.05 -10.29
CA VAL A 296 -10.90 0.66 -9.06
C VAL A 296 -11.70 -0.33 -8.21
N LYS A 297 -12.28 -1.39 -8.79
CA LYS A 297 -12.97 -2.42 -8.00
C LYS A 297 -11.99 -3.30 -7.23
N LYS A 298 -10.82 -3.55 -7.82
CA LYS A 298 -9.76 -4.38 -7.22
C LYS A 298 -8.81 -3.58 -6.33
N THR A 299 -8.56 -2.34 -6.72
CA THR A 299 -7.66 -1.41 -6.06
C THR A 299 -8.39 -0.07 -5.85
N PRO A 300 -9.25 0.02 -4.82
CA PRO A 300 -10.07 1.20 -4.60
C PRO A 300 -9.26 2.41 -4.14
N TRP A 301 -9.72 3.59 -4.56
CA TRP A 301 -9.17 4.88 -4.14
C TRP A 301 -9.70 5.28 -2.76
N ILE A 302 -8.79 5.48 -1.82
CA ILE A 302 -9.07 6.01 -0.49
C ILE A 302 -9.05 7.55 -0.57
N PRO A 303 -10.15 8.25 -0.28
CA PRO A 303 -10.20 9.71 -0.38
C PRO A 303 -9.32 10.37 0.69
N VAL A 304 -8.57 11.40 0.30
CA VAL A 304 -7.75 12.19 1.26
C VAL A 304 -8.48 13.40 1.84
N ARG A 305 -9.46 13.91 1.09
CA ARG A 305 -10.23 15.09 1.48
C ARG A 305 -11.44 14.68 2.32
N PRO A 306 -11.81 15.48 3.34
CA PRO A 306 -13.05 15.26 4.08
C PRO A 306 -14.27 15.29 3.15
N PRO A 307 -15.33 14.51 3.45
CA PRO A 307 -16.59 14.58 2.72
C PRO A 307 -17.12 16.02 2.64
N GLY A 308 -17.56 16.44 1.45
CA GLY A 308 -18.14 17.77 1.23
C GLY A 308 -17.13 18.93 1.07
N MET A 309 -15.83 18.69 1.23
CA MET A 309 -14.81 19.72 0.94
C MET A 309 -14.73 19.99 -0.57
N ARG A 310 -14.94 21.26 -0.96
CA ARG A 310 -14.89 21.71 -2.36
C ARG A 310 -13.45 22.06 -2.76
N GLU A 311 -13.07 21.78 -4.00
CA GLU A 311 -11.76 22.17 -4.56
C GLU A 311 -11.47 23.66 -4.42
N SER A 312 -12.47 24.50 -4.69
CA SER A 312 -12.37 25.96 -4.55
C SER A 312 -12.12 26.45 -3.12
N SER A 313 -12.25 25.57 -2.11
CA SER A 313 -11.95 25.91 -0.71
C SER A 313 -10.47 25.68 -0.34
N LEU A 314 -9.72 24.99 -1.20
CA LEU A 314 -8.30 24.76 -0.99
C LEU A 314 -7.48 26.00 -1.37
N LEU A 315 -6.45 26.28 -0.57
CA LEU A 315 -5.49 27.32 -0.92
C LEU A 315 -4.72 26.91 -2.18
N PRO A 316 -4.59 27.81 -3.18
CA PRO A 316 -3.74 27.54 -4.32
C PRO A 316 -2.28 27.48 -3.87
N ALA A 317 -1.46 26.71 -4.58
CA ALA A 317 -0.02 26.74 -4.39
C ALA A 317 0.51 28.17 -4.64
N SER A 318 1.51 28.58 -3.86
CA SER A 318 2.16 29.87 -4.09
C SER A 318 2.97 29.82 -5.39
N LYS A 319 3.24 30.98 -6.00
CA LYS A 319 4.09 31.04 -7.20
C LYS A 319 5.50 30.50 -6.94
N ALA A 320 6.04 30.75 -5.74
CA ALA A 320 7.35 30.24 -5.35
C ALA A 320 7.36 28.71 -5.26
N ILE A 321 6.30 28.11 -4.70
CA ILE A 321 6.15 26.66 -4.63
C ILE A 321 5.97 26.05 -6.03
N LEU A 322 5.22 26.70 -6.93
CA LEU A 322 5.13 26.27 -8.32
C LEU A 322 6.50 26.26 -9.02
N GLN A 323 7.28 27.35 -8.86
CA GLN A 323 8.61 27.44 -9.45
C GLN A 323 9.55 26.36 -8.90
N ALA A 324 9.52 26.11 -7.60
CA ALA A 324 10.29 25.03 -6.97
C ALA A 324 9.83 23.65 -7.47
N GLY A 325 8.52 23.43 -7.59
CA GLY A 325 7.92 22.19 -8.10
C GLY A 325 8.35 21.85 -9.53
N LEU A 326 8.44 22.86 -10.39
CA LEU A 326 8.81 22.70 -11.81
C LEU A 326 10.33 22.61 -12.04
N LEU A 327 11.16 22.65 -10.99
CA LEU A 327 12.61 22.54 -11.14
C LEU A 327 13.00 21.19 -11.76
N GLY A 328 13.65 21.24 -12.93
CA GLY A 328 14.05 20.05 -13.68
C GLY A 328 12.89 19.31 -14.37
N SER A 329 11.71 19.92 -14.47
CA SER A 329 10.58 19.37 -15.21
C SER A 329 10.84 19.34 -16.72
N ASN A 330 10.26 18.35 -17.40
CA ASN A 330 10.15 18.28 -18.85
C ASN A 330 8.84 18.94 -19.28
N PRO A 331 8.86 20.13 -19.93
CA PRO A 331 7.63 20.85 -20.29
C PRO A 331 6.71 20.11 -21.25
N LYS A 332 7.25 19.18 -22.05
CA LYS A 332 6.45 18.39 -23.00
C LYS A 332 5.60 17.32 -22.32
N GLY A 333 5.99 16.88 -21.13
CA GLY A 333 5.27 15.89 -20.33
C GLY A 333 4.49 16.51 -19.16
N LEU A 334 4.16 17.80 -19.23
CA LEU A 334 3.30 18.44 -18.23
C LEU A 334 1.83 18.33 -18.64
N PHE A 335 0.98 17.92 -17.69
CA PHE A 335 -0.46 18.01 -17.85
C PHE A 335 -0.91 19.42 -18.23
N LYS A 336 -1.96 19.49 -19.07
CA LYS A 336 -2.60 20.73 -19.49
C LYS A 336 -3.95 20.87 -18.79
N PRO A 337 -4.00 21.54 -17.62
CA PRO A 337 -5.26 21.74 -16.91
C PRO A 337 -6.24 22.57 -17.72
N ARG A 338 -7.50 22.13 -17.73
CA ARG A 338 -8.61 22.76 -18.43
C ARG A 338 -8.96 24.09 -17.81
#